data_AF-A0A5A8DGK7-F1
#
_entry.id   AF-A0A5A8DGK7-F1
#
_cell.length_a   1.000
_cell.length_b   1.000
_cell.length_c   1.000
_cell.angle_alpha   90.00
_cell.angle_beta   90.00
_cell.angle_gamma   90.00
#
_symmetry.space_group_name_H-M   'P 1'
#
loop_
_entity.id
_entity.type
_entity.pdbx_description
1 polymer ?
#
loop_
_entity_poly.entity_id
_entity_poly.type
_entity_poly.pdbx_seq_one_letter_code
_entity_poly.pdbx_strand_id
1 'polypeptide(L)'
;MRLVAAALLSAALASTALARSLPRFPLYKQCDSRWGSASMGESDALQHRTLCSDGSAVTSVAMALAGLGSVIANAAARPDSVNSWLQSSAACVADNCNDLELSPASLVPGSPLQYVGKRFSPDPEVLASALEDGNTVLIARVRGSERHVLLTGVASELSATFAVHDPASDAETLAFADVADVVEFRVAAQNALLPVNLRGSVLPVQEPAWNLEVTGGKFVIPHAMPLFKQCDSRWGSKMISTKTICQVGCYMTSAAMALAGHHIKVSGSGATPANLNAWLRSHNGYSGNLLISSAIVNIDRSHISWPSDAHHPKNDVSLSAIQKMLKDGRPVIANVNNGGHFVLVTGWNSSNPDQLAVNDPGFSRASYSYKHDVVGWRLFGMKFA
;
A
#
# COMPACT_ATOMS: atom_id res chain seq x y z
N MET A 1 5.98 -55.12 45.14
CA MET A 1 4.91 -54.19 44.71
C MET A 1 5.27 -52.82 45.28
N ARG A 2 5.77 -51.88 44.45
CA ARG A 2 5.02 -50.72 43.89
C ARG A 2 4.36 -49.91 45.02
N LEU A 3 4.69 -48.65 45.30
CA LEU A 3 4.65 -47.50 44.38
C LEU A 3 5.59 -46.37 44.84
N VAL A 4 6.28 -45.76 43.89
CA VAL A 4 6.93 -44.45 43.99
C VAL A 4 5.91 -43.42 43.47
N ALA A 5 5.51 -42.46 44.29
CA ALA A 5 4.64 -41.35 43.88
C ALA A 5 5.51 -40.17 43.44
N ALA A 6 5.56 -39.92 42.13
CA ALA A 6 6.18 -38.74 41.54
C ALA A 6 5.22 -37.56 41.61
N ALA A 7 5.60 -36.51 42.34
CA ALA A 7 4.90 -35.23 42.33
C ALA A 7 5.32 -34.45 41.07
N LEU A 8 4.40 -34.31 40.12
CA LEU A 8 4.55 -33.42 38.96
C LEU A 8 4.22 -31.99 39.39
N LEU A 9 5.24 -31.16 39.59
CA LEU A 9 5.12 -29.72 39.66
C LEU A 9 4.97 -29.18 38.22
N SER A 10 3.75 -28.85 37.82
CA SER A 10 3.51 -28.10 36.58
C SER A 10 3.83 -26.62 36.83
N ALA A 11 5.02 -26.18 36.42
CA ALA A 11 5.35 -24.77 36.32
C ALA A 11 4.63 -24.19 35.09
N ALA A 12 3.49 -23.53 35.31
CA ALA A 12 2.87 -22.69 34.31
C ALA A 12 3.76 -21.44 34.12
N LEU A 13 4.55 -21.44 33.05
CA LEU A 13 5.17 -20.23 32.52
C LEU A 13 4.04 -19.34 31.98
N ALA A 14 3.53 -18.46 32.83
CA ALA A 14 2.75 -17.31 32.38
C ALA A 14 3.70 -16.40 31.59
N SER A 15 3.70 -16.53 30.26
CA SER A 15 4.27 -15.53 29.38
C SER A 15 3.52 -14.22 29.62
N THR A 16 4.08 -13.34 30.44
CA THR A 16 3.66 -11.94 30.50
C THR A 16 4.06 -11.30 29.19
N ALA A 17 3.17 -11.39 28.18
CA ALA A 17 3.22 -10.48 27.06
C ALA A 17 3.14 -9.08 27.66
N LEU A 18 4.26 -8.34 27.60
CA LEU A 18 4.25 -6.90 27.82
C LEU A 18 3.20 -6.34 26.86
N ALA A 19 2.03 -5.99 27.39
CA ALA A 19 1.03 -5.27 26.64
C ALA A 19 1.72 -3.99 26.15
N ARG A 20 2.07 -3.95 24.85
CA ARG A 20 2.53 -2.72 24.23
C ARG A 20 1.38 -1.74 24.38
N SER A 21 1.56 -0.73 25.22
CA SER A 21 0.60 0.37 25.29
C SER A 21 0.53 0.98 23.89
N LEU A 22 -0.66 1.00 23.30
CA LEU A 22 -0.89 1.64 22.00
C LEU A 22 -0.31 3.07 22.03
N PRO A 23 0.28 3.55 20.92
CA PRO A 23 0.75 4.92 20.84
C PRO A 23 -0.38 5.88 21.22
N ARG A 24 -0.12 6.78 22.18
CA ARG A 24 -1.09 7.83 22.49
C ARG A 24 -0.98 8.91 21.43
N PHE A 25 -1.95 8.94 20.52
CA PHE A 25 -2.05 9.99 19.53
C PHE A 25 -2.53 11.29 20.20
N PRO A 26 -1.92 12.45 19.92
CA PRO A 26 -2.47 13.73 20.33
C PRO A 26 -3.73 14.05 19.52
N LEU A 27 -4.65 14.81 20.10
CA LEU A 27 -5.76 15.41 19.36
C LEU A 27 -5.34 16.79 18.84
N TYR A 28 -5.35 16.95 17.52
CA TYR A 28 -5.20 18.24 16.85
C TYR A 28 -6.52 18.63 16.18
N LYS A 29 -6.92 19.89 16.34
CA LYS A 29 -8.11 20.45 15.69
C LYS A 29 -7.71 21.16 14.40
N GLN A 30 -8.43 20.93 13.31
CA GLN A 30 -8.06 21.49 12.01
C GLN A 30 -8.24 23.02 11.95
N CYS A 31 -9.12 23.58 12.79
CA CYS A 31 -9.38 25.02 12.93
C CYS A 31 -8.63 25.69 14.10
N ASP A 32 -7.53 25.10 14.58
CA ASP A 32 -6.70 25.75 15.61
C ASP A 32 -6.08 27.05 15.07
N SER A 33 -6.08 28.12 15.88
CA SER A 33 -5.55 29.44 15.50
C SER A 33 -4.10 29.43 14.99
N ARG A 34 -3.29 28.42 15.35
CA ARG A 34 -1.89 28.30 14.94
C ARG A 34 -1.71 27.89 13.47
N TRP A 35 -2.67 27.18 12.89
CA TRP A 35 -2.54 26.60 11.55
C TRP A 35 -3.81 26.59 10.71
N GLY A 36 -4.99 26.77 11.29
CA GLY A 36 -6.27 26.62 10.60
C GLY A 36 -6.44 27.57 9.41
N SER A 37 -5.76 28.71 9.40
CA SER A 37 -5.75 29.65 8.27
C SER A 37 -4.73 29.32 7.18
N ALA A 38 -3.90 28.27 7.34
CA ALA A 38 -2.91 27.91 6.35
C ALA A 38 -3.61 27.40 5.09
N SER A 39 -3.25 27.97 3.94
CA SER A 39 -3.75 27.53 2.62
C SER A 39 -3.40 26.07 2.39
N MET A 40 -4.29 25.33 1.75
CA MET A 40 -4.02 24.01 1.17
C MET A 40 -3.80 24.19 -0.34
N GLY A 41 -2.81 23.50 -0.91
CA GLY A 41 -2.17 23.85 -2.19
C GLY A 41 -2.96 23.61 -3.48
N GLU A 42 -4.16 24.18 -3.63
CA GLU A 42 -4.89 24.17 -4.90
C GLU A 42 -4.34 25.22 -5.90
N SER A 43 -4.27 24.84 -7.17
CA SER A 43 -3.81 25.70 -8.28
C SER A 43 -4.88 26.67 -8.80
N ASP A 44 -6.13 26.56 -8.35
CA ASP A 44 -7.20 27.49 -8.71
C ASP A 44 -7.39 28.57 -7.63
N ALA A 45 -7.04 29.81 -7.98
CA ALA A 45 -7.14 30.97 -7.08
C ALA A 45 -8.58 31.29 -6.63
N LEU A 46 -9.60 30.63 -7.21
CA LEU A 46 -11.01 30.86 -6.89
C LEU A 46 -11.56 29.96 -5.76
N GLN A 47 -10.82 28.94 -5.31
CA GLN A 47 -11.18 28.11 -4.16
C GLN A 47 -10.09 28.18 -3.08
N HIS A 48 -10.14 29.22 -2.25
CA HIS A 48 -9.24 29.33 -1.10
C HIS A 48 -9.60 28.31 -0.02
N ARG A 49 -9.06 27.09 -0.14
CA ARG A 49 -9.15 26.06 0.90
C ARG A 49 -8.07 26.25 1.94
N THR A 50 -8.46 26.04 3.19
CA THR A 50 -7.58 26.16 4.36
C THR A 50 -7.58 24.86 5.16
N LEU A 51 -6.60 24.69 6.04
CA LEU A 51 -6.64 23.58 7.00
C LEU A 51 -7.95 23.56 7.81
N CYS A 52 -8.53 24.72 8.11
CA CYS A 52 -9.81 24.78 8.82
C CYS A 52 -10.99 24.29 7.96
N SER A 53 -11.05 24.61 6.66
CA SER A 53 -12.16 24.19 5.81
C SER A 53 -12.06 22.74 5.35
N ASP A 54 -10.85 22.26 5.03
CA ASP A 54 -10.65 20.98 4.33
C ASP A 54 -9.51 20.12 4.92
N GLY A 55 -8.84 20.58 5.98
CA GLY A 55 -7.62 19.95 6.50
C GLY A 55 -7.82 18.74 7.40
N SER A 56 -9.01 18.13 7.45
CA SER A 56 -9.32 17.00 8.34
C SER A 56 -8.37 15.81 8.11
N ALA A 57 -8.06 15.53 6.86
CA ALA A 57 -7.26 14.41 6.45
C ALA A 57 -5.77 14.63 6.79
N VAL A 58 -5.23 15.81 6.45
CA VAL A 58 -3.87 16.25 6.82
C VAL A 58 -3.69 16.31 8.34
N THR A 59 -4.68 16.81 9.06
CA THR A 59 -4.66 16.88 10.53
C THR A 59 -4.65 15.48 11.15
N SER A 60 -5.38 14.52 10.57
CA SER A 60 -5.37 13.11 10.99
C SER A 60 -4.00 12.45 10.79
N VAL A 61 -3.32 12.73 9.67
CA VAL A 61 -1.94 12.27 9.45
C VAL A 61 -0.96 12.90 10.44
N ALA A 62 -1.12 14.20 10.75
CA ALA A 62 -0.29 14.88 11.74
C ALA A 62 -0.40 14.22 13.13
N MET A 63 -1.63 13.91 13.57
CA MET A 63 -1.87 13.21 14.84
C MET A 63 -1.18 11.85 14.85
N ALA A 64 -1.29 11.07 13.78
CA ALA A 64 -0.63 9.78 13.66
C ALA A 64 0.91 9.89 13.75
N LEU A 65 1.50 10.79 12.97
CA LEU A 65 2.95 11.03 12.96
C LEU A 65 3.46 11.49 14.33
N ALA A 66 2.74 12.41 14.99
CA ALA A 66 3.09 12.92 16.30
C ALA A 66 3.00 11.84 17.39
N GLY A 67 1.94 11.02 17.38
CA GLY A 67 1.80 9.90 18.32
C GLY A 67 2.90 8.83 18.16
N LEU A 68 3.48 8.73 16.97
CA LEU A 68 4.63 7.87 16.68
C LEU A 68 5.99 8.53 16.95
N GLY A 69 6.00 9.77 17.46
CA GLY A 69 7.23 10.51 17.76
C GLY A 69 7.99 11.00 16.52
N SER A 70 7.32 11.12 15.38
CA SER A 70 7.94 11.52 14.12
C SER A 70 8.17 13.02 14.05
N VAL A 71 9.20 13.43 13.30
CA VAL A 71 9.48 14.82 12.95
C VAL A 71 9.41 15.01 11.44
N ILE A 72 9.03 16.20 10.99
CA ILE A 72 8.91 16.59 9.58
C ILE A 72 9.80 17.79 9.35
N ALA A 73 10.78 17.68 8.45
CA ALA A 73 11.73 18.75 8.17
C ALA A 73 12.39 19.34 9.44
N ASN A 74 12.76 18.47 10.39
CA ASN A 74 13.32 18.82 11.72
C ASN A 74 12.36 19.56 12.68
N ALA A 75 11.06 19.59 12.40
CA ALA A 75 10.03 20.13 13.27
C ALA A 75 9.07 19.04 13.77
N ALA A 76 8.37 19.30 14.88
CA ALA A 76 7.33 18.41 15.37
C ALA A 76 6.23 18.21 14.31
N ALA A 77 5.72 16.99 14.16
CA ALA A 77 4.67 16.66 13.20
C ALA A 77 3.31 17.29 13.57
N ARG A 78 3.12 18.56 13.23
CA ARG A 78 1.87 19.33 13.41
C ARG A 78 1.16 19.55 12.08
N PRO A 79 -0.15 19.89 12.08
CA PRO A 79 -0.91 20.08 10.85
C PRO A 79 -0.29 21.09 9.88
N ASP A 80 0.25 22.22 10.35
CA ASP A 80 1.01 23.18 9.54
C ASP A 80 2.21 22.54 8.87
N SER A 81 3.05 21.84 9.64
CA SER A 81 4.29 21.23 9.13
C SER A 81 4.03 20.10 8.12
N VAL A 82 2.98 19.29 8.35
CA VAL A 82 2.55 18.25 7.41
C VAL A 82 2.03 18.91 6.14
N ASN A 83 1.17 19.92 6.27
CA ASN A 83 0.59 20.64 5.13
C ASN A 83 1.68 21.30 4.27
N SER A 84 2.62 22.01 4.89
CA SER A 84 3.75 22.62 4.17
C SER A 84 4.63 21.57 3.48
N TRP A 85 4.91 20.45 4.16
CA TRP A 85 5.65 19.35 3.54
C TRP A 85 4.90 18.79 2.32
N LEU A 86 3.60 18.51 2.46
CA LEU A 86 2.75 18.02 1.38
C LEU A 86 2.80 18.96 0.16
N GLN A 87 2.61 20.26 0.37
CA GLN A 87 2.66 21.27 -0.70
C GLN A 87 4.04 21.39 -1.36
N SER A 88 5.11 21.25 -0.59
CA SER A 88 6.48 21.32 -1.11
C SER A 88 6.93 20.03 -1.80
N SER A 89 6.19 18.95 -1.61
CA SER A 89 6.51 17.63 -2.12
C SER A 89 5.63 17.29 -3.32
N ALA A 90 6.11 16.44 -4.23
CA ALA A 90 5.25 15.85 -5.27
C ALA A 90 4.27 14.80 -4.70
N ALA A 91 3.93 14.90 -3.40
CA ALA A 91 3.17 13.90 -2.67
C ALA A 91 1.67 13.94 -2.96
N CYS A 92 1.14 15.15 -3.25
CA CYS A 92 -0.26 15.37 -3.55
C CYS A 92 -0.53 15.05 -5.02
N VAL A 93 -1.56 14.24 -5.25
CA VAL A 93 -1.99 13.89 -6.60
C VAL A 93 -2.81 15.06 -7.17
N ALA A 94 -2.43 15.54 -8.35
CA ALA A 94 -3.15 16.59 -9.10
C ALA A 94 -3.38 17.90 -8.30
N ASP A 95 -2.41 18.29 -7.46
CA ASP A 95 -2.50 19.45 -6.55
C ASP A 95 -3.61 19.36 -5.49
N ASN A 96 -4.30 18.22 -5.36
CA ASN A 96 -5.31 18.00 -4.32
C ASN A 96 -4.71 17.25 -3.13
N CYS A 97 -4.32 18.01 -2.10
CA CYS A 97 -3.83 17.45 -0.83
C CYS A 97 -4.96 17.14 0.17
N ASN A 98 -6.23 17.41 -0.18
CA ASN A 98 -7.33 17.45 0.79
C ASN A 98 -7.90 16.05 1.10
N ASP A 99 -7.85 15.13 0.14
CA ASP A 99 -8.48 13.79 0.25
C ASP A 99 -7.51 12.65 0.62
N LEU A 100 -6.29 12.99 1.06
CA LEU A 100 -5.20 12.02 1.28
C LEU A 100 -5.00 11.07 0.08
N GLU A 101 -5.21 11.56 -1.13
CA GLU A 101 -4.74 10.89 -2.34
C GLU A 101 -3.21 11.02 -2.41
N LEU A 102 -2.54 10.26 -1.53
CA LEU A 102 -1.10 10.19 -1.43
C LEU A 102 -0.59 9.07 -2.34
N SER A 103 0.46 9.36 -3.11
CA SER A 103 1.16 8.30 -3.86
C SER A 103 1.88 7.34 -2.90
N PRO A 104 2.16 6.08 -3.29
CA PRO A 104 2.97 5.16 -2.49
C PRO A 104 4.40 5.64 -2.21
N ALA A 105 4.93 6.58 -3.01
CA ALA A 105 6.23 7.24 -2.78
C ALA A 105 6.13 8.43 -1.79
N SER A 106 4.92 8.76 -1.34
CA SER A 106 4.58 9.97 -0.59
C SER A 106 4.66 9.81 0.93
N LEU A 107 5.70 9.18 1.45
CA LEU A 107 5.91 9.18 2.89
C LEU A 107 6.89 10.26 3.29
N VAL A 108 6.59 10.92 4.41
CA VAL A 108 7.51 11.82 5.09
C VAL A 108 8.83 11.08 5.25
N PRO A 109 9.92 11.54 4.60
CA PRO A 109 11.22 10.87 4.69
C PRO A 109 11.62 10.70 6.16
N GLY A 110 11.95 9.45 6.55
CA GLY A 110 12.31 9.12 7.93
C GLY A 110 11.13 8.86 8.89
N SER A 111 9.89 8.90 8.40
CA SER A 111 8.72 8.50 9.19
C SER A 111 8.60 6.96 9.29
N PRO A 112 8.15 6.42 10.44
CA PRO A 112 7.76 5.03 10.57
C PRO A 112 6.44 4.71 9.86
N LEU A 113 5.66 5.68 9.39
CA LEU A 113 4.43 5.39 8.65
C LEU A 113 4.75 4.94 7.22
N GLN A 114 4.06 3.90 6.78
CA GLN A 114 4.11 3.35 5.44
C GLN A 114 2.72 3.28 4.82
N TYR A 115 2.47 4.03 3.75
CA TYR A 115 1.18 4.03 3.07
C TYR A 115 0.91 2.65 2.45
N VAL A 116 -0.19 2.02 2.84
CA VAL A 116 -0.62 0.72 2.33
C VAL A 116 -1.61 0.91 1.20
N GLY A 117 -2.60 1.78 1.40
CA GLY A 117 -3.65 2.03 0.42
C GLY A 117 -4.96 2.47 1.06
N LYS A 118 -5.93 2.78 0.19
CA LYS A 118 -7.32 3.07 0.56
C LYS A 118 -8.16 1.80 0.43
N ARG A 119 -8.87 1.41 1.50
CA ARG A 119 -9.82 0.30 1.53
C ARG A 119 -11.25 0.84 1.56
N PHE A 120 -12.07 0.39 0.63
CA PHE A 120 -13.49 0.74 0.58
C PHE A 120 -14.31 -0.30 1.35
N SER A 121 -15.14 0.17 2.29
CA SER A 121 -16.01 -0.69 3.11
C SER A 121 -15.32 -1.94 3.72
N PRO A 122 -14.17 -1.79 4.43
CA PRO A 122 -13.51 -2.92 5.10
C PRO A 122 -14.42 -3.52 6.18
N ASP A 123 -14.30 -4.83 6.45
CA ASP A 123 -15.04 -5.50 7.52
C ASP A 123 -14.71 -4.90 8.90
N PRO A 124 -15.70 -4.67 9.80
CA PRO A 124 -15.44 -4.06 11.11
C PRO A 124 -14.50 -4.89 11.99
N GLU A 125 -14.53 -6.22 11.89
CA GLU A 125 -13.60 -7.10 12.63
C GLU A 125 -12.17 -6.93 12.11
N VAL A 126 -12.00 -6.70 10.80
CA VAL A 126 -10.69 -6.43 10.20
C VAL A 126 -10.14 -5.08 10.67
N LEU A 127 -11.00 -4.06 10.80
CA LEU A 127 -10.58 -2.77 11.35
C LEU A 127 -10.21 -2.87 12.84
N ALA A 128 -11.02 -3.57 13.63
CA ALA A 128 -10.77 -3.80 15.05
C ALA A 128 -9.43 -4.51 15.26
N SER A 129 -9.21 -5.64 14.57
CA SER A 129 -7.95 -6.38 14.64
C SER A 129 -6.76 -5.53 14.21
N ALA A 130 -6.89 -4.71 13.16
CA ALA A 130 -5.81 -3.85 12.71
C ALA A 130 -5.44 -2.75 13.75
N LEU A 131 -6.42 -2.23 14.49
CA LEU A 131 -6.20 -1.26 15.57
C LEU A 131 -5.53 -1.92 16.78
N GLU A 132 -5.94 -3.14 17.13
CA GLU A 132 -5.39 -3.89 18.26
C GLU A 132 -3.95 -4.35 18.04
N ASP A 133 -3.59 -4.68 16.80
CA ASP A 133 -2.23 -5.10 16.44
C ASP A 133 -1.17 -3.99 16.67
N GLY A 134 -1.60 -2.73 16.80
CA GLY A 134 -0.75 -1.58 17.12
C GLY A 134 0.30 -1.20 16.06
N ASN A 135 0.34 -1.95 14.95
CA ASN A 135 1.24 -1.74 13.82
C ASN A 135 0.53 -1.10 12.62
N THR A 136 -0.70 -0.64 12.80
CA THR A 136 -1.51 -0.04 11.75
C THR A 136 -2.10 1.27 12.25
N VAL A 137 -2.04 2.30 11.40
CA VAL A 137 -2.75 3.56 11.56
C VAL A 137 -3.85 3.59 10.51
N LEU A 138 -5.06 3.91 10.94
CA LEU A 138 -6.25 3.94 10.11
C LEU A 138 -6.88 5.33 10.16
N ILE A 139 -7.06 5.95 9.00
CA ILE A 139 -7.77 7.22 8.86
C ILE A 139 -9.06 6.94 8.10
N ALA A 140 -10.20 7.08 8.76
CA ALA A 140 -11.51 6.79 8.19
C ALA A 140 -12.11 8.06 7.56
N ARG A 141 -12.70 7.93 6.37
CA ARG A 141 -13.56 8.95 5.80
C ARG A 141 -15.00 8.71 6.24
N VAL A 142 -15.66 9.77 6.69
CA VAL A 142 -17.03 9.72 7.22
C VAL A 142 -18.03 9.72 6.06
N ARG A 143 -18.99 8.81 6.10
CA ARG A 143 -20.00 8.61 5.04
C ARG A 143 -20.85 9.85 4.84
N GLY A 144 -21.03 10.23 3.57
CA GLY A 144 -21.76 11.44 3.19
C GLY A 144 -21.00 12.74 3.46
N SER A 145 -19.69 12.67 3.72
CA SER A 145 -18.84 13.82 4.01
C SER A 145 -17.43 13.62 3.44
N GLU A 146 -16.69 14.71 3.23
CA GLU A 146 -15.23 14.67 2.96
C GLU A 146 -14.40 14.75 4.25
N ARG A 147 -15.06 14.63 5.41
CA ARG A 147 -14.41 14.63 6.72
C ARG A 147 -13.66 13.32 6.96
N HIS A 148 -12.42 13.44 7.41
CA HIS A 148 -11.56 12.34 7.81
C HIS A 148 -11.27 12.37 9.31
N VAL A 149 -11.20 11.20 9.93
CA VAL A 149 -10.90 11.03 11.37
C VAL A 149 -9.83 9.96 11.58
N LEU A 150 -8.99 10.12 12.59
CA LEU A 150 -8.03 9.10 13.00
C LEU A 150 -8.73 8.09 13.89
N LEU A 151 -8.72 6.80 13.52
CA LEU A 151 -9.17 5.73 14.40
C LEU A 151 -8.08 5.44 15.43
N THR A 152 -8.43 5.43 16.72
CA THR A 152 -7.49 5.30 17.84
C THR A 152 -7.68 4.03 18.66
N GLY A 153 -8.79 3.31 18.42
CA GLY A 153 -9.09 2.04 19.07
C GLY A 153 -10.53 1.59 18.84
N VAL A 154 -10.92 0.49 19.49
CA VAL A 154 -12.29 -0.01 19.49
C VAL A 154 -12.99 0.48 20.75
N ALA A 155 -14.10 1.22 20.59
CA ALA A 155 -14.89 1.73 21.70
C ALA A 155 -15.94 0.70 22.17
N SER A 156 -16.49 -0.07 21.24
CA SER A 156 -17.42 -1.16 21.51
C SER A 156 -17.45 -2.13 20.33
N GLU A 157 -17.02 -3.37 20.56
CA GLU A 157 -17.05 -4.45 19.56
C GLU A 157 -18.49 -4.84 19.20
N LEU A 158 -19.38 -4.92 20.20
CA LEU A 158 -20.77 -5.33 20.02
C LEU A 158 -21.57 -4.40 19.09
N SER A 159 -21.22 -3.12 19.08
CA SER A 159 -21.86 -2.10 18.23
C SER A 159 -20.99 -1.65 17.07
N ALA A 160 -19.87 -2.34 16.80
CA ALA A 160 -18.89 -1.96 15.77
C ALA A 160 -18.56 -0.46 15.81
N THR A 161 -18.22 0.05 17.00
CA THR A 161 -17.96 1.47 17.24
C THR A 161 -16.50 1.69 17.56
N PHE A 162 -15.86 2.64 16.89
CA PHE A 162 -14.44 2.95 17.03
C PHE A 162 -14.25 4.21 17.87
N ALA A 163 -13.20 4.24 18.68
CA ALA A 163 -12.71 5.46 19.30
C ALA A 163 -11.94 6.28 18.26
N VAL A 164 -12.18 7.60 18.21
CA VAL A 164 -11.61 8.46 17.18
C VAL A 164 -11.02 9.75 17.73
N HIS A 165 -10.06 10.29 16.98
CA HIS A 165 -9.73 11.70 17.05
C HIS A 165 -10.29 12.39 15.81
N ASP A 166 -11.27 13.26 16.06
CA ASP A 166 -11.95 14.03 15.03
C ASP A 166 -11.38 15.47 14.96
N PRO A 167 -10.73 15.85 13.85
CA PRO A 167 -10.19 17.19 13.69
C PRO A 167 -11.23 18.29 13.58
N ALA A 168 -12.46 17.96 13.16
CA ALA A 168 -13.51 18.91 12.80
C ALA A 168 -14.61 19.03 13.86
N SER A 169 -14.71 18.08 14.80
CA SER A 169 -15.69 18.11 15.89
C SER A 169 -15.13 17.49 17.17
N ASP A 170 -15.87 17.55 18.27
CA ASP A 170 -15.54 16.89 19.54
C ASP A 170 -16.08 15.45 19.63
N ALA A 171 -16.36 14.82 18.49
CA ALA A 171 -16.74 13.42 18.46
C ALA A 171 -15.59 12.53 18.93
N GLU A 172 -15.85 11.69 19.92
CA GLU A 172 -14.89 10.73 20.48
C GLU A 172 -15.07 9.32 19.90
N THR A 173 -16.19 9.07 19.21
CA THR A 173 -16.51 7.78 18.61
C THR A 173 -17.09 7.92 17.20
N LEU A 174 -16.93 6.85 16.41
CA LEU A 174 -17.51 6.70 15.08
C LEU A 174 -18.09 5.30 14.92
N ALA A 175 -19.37 5.20 14.53
CA ALA A 175 -19.98 3.92 14.22
C ALA A 175 -19.47 3.41 12.86
N PHE A 176 -19.27 2.09 12.73
CA PHE A 176 -18.84 1.47 11.47
C PHE A 176 -19.79 1.81 10.30
N ALA A 177 -21.09 1.90 10.56
CA ALA A 177 -22.09 2.28 9.57
C ALA A 177 -21.84 3.68 8.97
N ASP A 178 -21.09 4.54 9.66
CA ASP A 178 -20.73 5.89 9.23
C ASP A 178 -19.33 5.94 8.57
N VAL A 179 -18.64 4.81 8.43
CA VAL A 179 -17.37 4.72 7.68
C VAL A 179 -17.67 4.54 6.19
N ALA A 180 -17.14 5.41 5.34
CA ALA A 180 -17.20 5.24 3.88
C ALA A 180 -16.04 4.38 3.36
N ASP A 181 -14.83 4.76 3.76
CA ASP A 181 -13.58 4.08 3.41
C ASP A 181 -12.52 4.43 4.45
N VAL A 182 -11.40 3.72 4.38
CA VAL A 182 -10.28 3.88 5.32
C VAL A 182 -8.98 3.94 4.54
N VAL A 183 -8.15 4.93 4.85
CA VAL A 183 -6.75 4.99 4.44
C VAL A 183 -5.91 4.27 5.48
N GLU A 184 -5.17 3.26 5.03
CA GLU A 184 -4.33 2.42 5.88
C GLU A 184 -2.87 2.79 5.73
N PHE A 185 -2.21 2.94 6.88
CA PHE A 185 -0.78 3.04 7.02
C PHE A 185 -0.27 1.93 7.93
N ARG A 186 0.86 1.32 7.57
CA ARG A 186 1.63 0.44 8.45
C ARG A 186 2.63 1.25 9.24
N VAL A 187 2.85 0.88 10.49
CA VAL A 187 3.97 1.37 11.28
C VAL A 187 5.13 0.41 11.07
N ALA A 188 6.16 0.86 10.36
CA ALA A 188 7.43 0.15 10.26
C ALA A 188 7.99 -0.06 11.67
N ALA A 189 8.48 -1.26 11.95
CA ALA A 189 9.11 -1.56 13.24
C ALA A 189 10.21 -0.52 13.50
N GLN A 190 10.03 0.32 14.53
CA GLN A 190 11.09 1.21 14.97
C GLN A 190 12.27 0.32 15.37
N ASN A 191 13.35 0.34 14.58
CA ASN A 191 14.64 -0.09 15.11
C ASN A 191 14.86 0.72 16.39
N ALA A 192 14.98 0.02 17.52
CA ALA A 192 15.29 0.61 18.80
C ALA A 192 16.44 1.61 18.61
N LEU A 193 16.14 2.89 18.85
CA LEU A 193 17.11 3.97 18.78
C LEU A 193 18.30 3.63 19.69
N LEU A 194 19.46 3.33 19.09
CA LEU A 194 20.72 3.45 19.82
C LEU A 194 21.03 4.94 20.01
N PRO A 195 21.57 5.34 21.18
CA PRO A 195 21.85 6.73 21.46
C PRO A 195 22.96 7.25 20.55
N VAL A 196 22.72 8.42 19.97
CA VAL A 196 23.67 9.18 19.15
C VAL A 196 24.87 9.60 20.01
N ASN A 197 26.07 9.14 19.64
CA ASN A 197 27.31 9.84 19.99
C ASN A 197 28.37 9.70 18.88
N LEU A 198 28.57 10.83 18.19
CA LEU A 198 29.80 11.44 17.67
C LEU A 198 30.94 10.62 17.04
N ARG A 199 31.35 11.16 15.87
CA ARG A 199 32.65 11.13 15.16
C ARG A 199 32.90 9.99 14.17
N GLY A 200 32.75 10.37 12.90
CA GLY A 200 33.83 10.27 11.93
C GLY A 200 34.25 8.87 11.51
N SER A 201 33.44 8.23 10.69
CA SER A 201 33.89 7.13 9.83
C SER A 201 32.91 6.99 8.67
N VAL A 202 33.47 6.93 7.46
CA VAL A 202 32.78 6.68 6.19
C VAL A 202 31.77 5.55 6.39
N LEU A 203 30.47 5.86 6.28
CA LEU A 203 29.44 4.83 6.30
C LEU A 203 29.66 3.93 5.07
N PRO A 204 29.73 2.60 5.23
CA PRO A 204 29.59 1.72 4.08
C PRO A 204 28.19 1.99 3.48
N VAL A 205 28.10 1.97 2.15
CA VAL A 205 26.82 2.04 1.43
C VAL A 205 25.89 1.01 2.04
N GLN A 206 24.92 1.49 2.80
CA GLN A 206 23.91 0.64 3.42
C GLN A 206 22.97 0.21 2.31
N GLU A 207 23.09 -1.05 1.90
CA GLU A 207 22.16 -1.75 1.01
C GLU A 207 20.71 -1.37 1.41
N PRO A 208 19.86 -0.92 0.47
CA PRO A 208 18.52 -0.49 0.80
C PRO A 208 17.70 -1.63 1.39
N ALA A 209 16.87 -1.28 2.39
CA ALA A 209 16.07 -2.18 3.19
C ALA A 209 14.97 -2.89 2.37
N TRP A 210 15.34 -3.91 1.59
CA TRP A 210 14.42 -4.80 0.86
C TRP A 210 14.27 -6.17 1.52
N ASN A 211 14.94 -6.39 2.66
CA ASN A 211 15.02 -7.69 3.34
C ASN A 211 14.02 -7.86 4.50
N LEU A 212 13.01 -7.00 4.62
CA LEU A 212 11.98 -7.16 5.64
C LEU A 212 10.73 -7.77 5.00
N GLU A 213 10.46 -9.04 5.36
CA GLU A 213 9.14 -9.64 5.18
C GLU A 213 8.06 -8.63 5.59
N VAL A 214 7.21 -8.22 4.65
CA VAL A 214 5.96 -7.52 4.99
C VAL A 214 4.95 -8.59 5.40
N THR A 215 5.08 -9.14 6.60
CA THR A 215 4.04 -9.99 7.19
C THR A 215 2.95 -9.09 7.78
N GLY A 216 2.05 -8.65 6.92
CA GLY A 216 0.71 -8.22 7.33
C GLY A 216 -0.15 -9.42 7.64
N GLY A 217 0.15 -10.12 8.74
CA GLY A 217 -0.48 -11.38 9.04
C GLY A 217 -0.06 -12.50 8.08
N LYS A 218 -1.00 -13.41 7.77
CA LYS A 218 -0.74 -14.69 7.09
C LYS A 218 -0.15 -14.59 5.67
N PHE A 219 -0.01 -13.43 5.01
CA PHE A 219 0.54 -13.37 3.64
C PHE A 219 2.06 -13.23 3.61
N VAL A 220 2.72 -14.06 2.80
CA VAL A 220 4.15 -13.99 2.47
C VAL A 220 4.30 -13.24 1.15
N ILE A 221 4.94 -12.07 1.19
CA ILE A 221 5.25 -11.20 0.04
C ILE A 221 6.78 -11.14 -0.11
N PRO A 222 7.41 -11.93 -1.00
CA PRO A 222 8.87 -11.98 -1.08
C PRO A 222 9.50 -10.70 -1.63
N HIS A 223 8.81 -10.03 -2.57
CA HIS A 223 9.27 -8.78 -3.17
C HIS A 223 8.10 -7.81 -3.28
N ALA A 224 8.28 -6.60 -2.76
CA ALA A 224 7.27 -5.56 -2.84
C ALA A 224 7.21 -5.00 -4.28
N MET A 225 6.00 -4.96 -4.84
CA MET A 225 5.74 -4.42 -6.18
C MET A 225 4.76 -3.25 -6.06
N PRO A 226 4.93 -2.15 -6.83
CA PRO A 226 4.00 -1.03 -6.79
C PRO A 226 2.62 -1.46 -7.29
N LEU A 227 1.55 -0.89 -6.73
CA LEU A 227 0.20 -1.04 -7.24
C LEU A 227 -0.14 0.13 -8.18
N PHE A 228 -0.53 -0.19 -9.41
CA PHE A 228 -1.11 0.74 -10.36
C PHE A 228 -2.53 0.32 -10.73
N LYS A 229 -3.47 1.26 -10.72
CA LYS A 229 -4.85 1.03 -11.18
C LYS A 229 -4.99 1.40 -12.65
N GLN A 230 -5.60 0.55 -13.47
CA GLN A 230 -5.76 0.81 -14.90
C GLN A 230 -6.72 1.98 -15.19
N CYS A 231 -7.63 2.27 -14.26
CA CYS A 231 -8.59 3.38 -14.36
C CYS A 231 -8.17 4.65 -13.63
N ASP A 232 -6.92 4.72 -13.17
CA ASP A 232 -6.35 5.94 -12.59
C ASP A 232 -6.45 7.12 -13.56
N SER A 233 -6.87 8.29 -13.08
CA SER A 233 -7.14 9.47 -13.92
C SER A 233 -5.92 9.93 -14.74
N ARG A 234 -4.70 9.65 -14.28
CA ARG A 234 -3.45 10.00 -14.97
C ARG A 234 -3.29 9.32 -16.33
N TRP A 235 -3.90 8.15 -16.52
CA TRP A 235 -3.72 7.36 -17.75
C TRP A 235 -4.93 6.58 -18.22
N GLY A 236 -5.96 6.39 -17.39
CA GLY A 236 -7.11 5.54 -17.70
C GLY A 236 -7.86 5.95 -18.96
N SER A 237 -7.81 7.22 -19.35
CA SER A 237 -8.39 7.75 -20.60
C SER A 237 -7.50 7.57 -21.83
N LYS A 238 -6.23 7.19 -21.69
CA LYS A 238 -5.31 7.01 -22.82
C LYS A 238 -5.71 5.77 -23.63
N MET A 239 -5.70 5.91 -24.95
CA MET A 239 -6.02 4.82 -25.87
C MET A 239 -4.89 3.79 -25.92
N ILE A 240 -5.23 2.50 -25.96
CA ILE A 240 -4.34 1.39 -26.36
C ILE A 240 -4.41 1.27 -27.88
N SER A 241 -5.58 0.92 -28.40
CA SER A 241 -5.91 0.93 -29.83
C SER A 241 -7.29 1.53 -30.05
N THR A 242 -8.35 0.74 -29.90
CA THR A 242 -9.76 1.20 -30.01
C THR A 242 -10.45 1.34 -28.65
N LYS A 243 -9.77 0.95 -27.57
CA LYS A 243 -10.22 1.05 -26.19
C LYS A 243 -9.18 1.77 -25.34
N THR A 244 -9.61 2.32 -24.21
CA THR A 244 -8.71 2.99 -23.26
C THR A 244 -8.01 2.00 -22.33
N ILE A 245 -6.97 2.46 -21.63
CA ILE A 245 -6.33 1.69 -20.56
C ILE A 245 -7.34 1.29 -19.49
N CYS A 246 -8.27 2.16 -19.10
CA CYS A 246 -9.28 1.81 -18.11
C CYS A 246 -10.17 0.65 -18.56
N GLN A 247 -10.53 0.60 -19.85
CA GLN A 247 -11.44 -0.41 -20.38
C GLN A 247 -10.80 -1.80 -20.51
N VAL A 248 -9.54 -1.89 -20.93
CA VAL A 248 -8.91 -3.18 -21.31
C VAL A 248 -7.42 -3.30 -20.93
N GLY A 249 -6.90 -2.41 -20.09
CA GLY A 249 -5.47 -2.28 -19.79
C GLY A 249 -4.94 -3.14 -18.65
N CYS A 250 -5.71 -4.11 -18.13
CA CYS A 250 -5.32 -4.91 -16.96
C CYS A 250 -3.97 -5.60 -17.13
N TYR A 251 -3.75 -6.25 -18.28
CA TYR A 251 -2.50 -6.98 -18.51
C TYR A 251 -1.31 -6.03 -18.66
N MET A 252 -1.45 -4.95 -19.42
CA MET A 252 -0.40 -3.95 -19.57
C MET A 252 -0.07 -3.27 -18.24
N THR A 253 -1.08 -2.94 -17.44
CA THR A 253 -0.89 -2.34 -16.12
C THR A 253 -0.15 -3.30 -15.17
N SER A 254 -0.46 -4.60 -15.23
CA SER A 254 0.28 -5.63 -14.49
C SER A 254 1.74 -5.75 -14.92
N ALA A 255 2.01 -5.66 -16.22
CA ALA A 255 3.38 -5.64 -16.74
C ALA A 255 4.14 -4.36 -16.32
N ALA A 256 3.47 -3.21 -16.30
CA ALA A 256 4.04 -1.94 -15.80
C ALA A 256 4.46 -2.06 -14.33
N MET A 257 3.62 -2.66 -13.48
CA MET A 257 3.95 -2.92 -12.08
C MET A 257 5.19 -3.81 -11.94
N ALA A 258 5.29 -4.88 -12.73
CA ALA A 258 6.46 -5.76 -12.74
C ALA A 258 7.74 -5.04 -13.16
N LEU A 259 7.70 -4.28 -14.25
CA LEU A 259 8.85 -3.47 -14.72
C LEU A 259 9.29 -2.46 -13.67
N ALA A 260 8.33 -1.75 -13.08
CA ALA A 260 8.60 -0.73 -12.06
C ALA A 260 9.23 -1.34 -10.80
N GLY A 261 8.73 -2.50 -10.33
CA GLY A 261 9.32 -3.21 -9.20
C GLY A 261 10.72 -3.78 -9.47
N HIS A 262 11.09 -3.96 -10.74
CA HIS A 262 12.45 -4.35 -11.15
C HIS A 262 13.35 -3.15 -11.49
N HIS A 263 12.90 -1.92 -11.22
CA HIS A 263 13.59 -0.68 -11.57
C HIS A 263 13.90 -0.49 -13.06
N ILE A 264 13.21 -1.25 -13.92
CA ILE A 264 13.39 -1.15 -15.37
C ILE A 264 12.65 0.09 -15.85
N LYS A 265 13.39 0.98 -16.51
CA LYS A 265 12.87 2.22 -17.08
C LYS A 265 12.34 1.99 -18.50
N VAL A 266 11.28 2.68 -18.85
CA VAL A 266 10.75 2.73 -20.23
C VAL A 266 11.22 4.05 -20.86
N SER A 267 12.11 3.96 -21.85
CA SER A 267 12.72 5.14 -22.50
C SER A 267 13.34 6.14 -21.49
N GLY A 268 14.06 5.63 -20.49
CA GLY A 268 14.70 6.45 -19.46
C GLY A 268 13.76 7.02 -18.40
N SER A 269 12.44 6.79 -18.51
CA SER A 269 11.42 7.21 -17.55
C SER A 269 10.91 6.04 -16.72
N GLY A 270 10.24 6.31 -15.59
CA GLY A 270 9.62 5.25 -14.78
C GLY A 270 8.58 4.44 -15.56
N ALA A 271 8.46 3.13 -15.28
CA ALA A 271 7.55 2.22 -15.96
C ALA A 271 6.09 2.34 -15.50
N THR A 272 5.50 3.53 -15.62
CA THR A 272 4.07 3.73 -15.35
C THR A 272 3.21 3.15 -16.48
N PRO A 273 1.90 2.88 -16.26
CA PRO A 273 1.01 2.43 -17.34
C PRO A 273 0.93 3.44 -18.49
N ALA A 274 1.05 4.74 -18.21
CA ALA A 274 1.12 5.78 -19.24
C ALA A 274 2.34 5.59 -20.15
N ASN A 275 3.53 5.46 -19.55
CA ASN A 275 4.80 5.38 -20.28
C ASN A 275 4.93 4.06 -21.03
N LEU A 276 4.54 2.94 -20.39
CA LEU A 276 4.53 1.63 -21.04
C LEU A 276 3.56 1.60 -22.22
N ASN A 277 2.33 2.10 -22.05
CA ASN A 277 1.36 2.16 -23.16
C ASN A 277 1.89 3.01 -24.32
N ALA A 278 2.46 4.19 -24.03
CA ALA A 278 3.01 5.06 -25.07
C ALA A 278 4.13 4.36 -25.86
N TRP A 279 5.03 3.67 -25.17
CA TRP A 279 6.11 2.90 -25.79
C TRP A 279 5.59 1.73 -26.63
N LEU A 280 4.67 0.93 -26.09
CA LEU A 280 4.09 -0.22 -26.79
C LEU A 280 3.35 0.20 -28.07
N ARG A 281 2.64 1.33 -28.04
CA ARG A 281 1.95 1.86 -29.22
C ARG A 281 2.91 2.25 -30.35
N SER A 282 4.11 2.73 -30.02
CA SER A 282 5.13 3.09 -31.02
C SER A 282 6.03 1.93 -31.46
N HIS A 283 5.96 0.78 -30.77
CA HIS A 283 6.86 -0.36 -31.01
C HIS A 283 6.11 -1.66 -31.36
N ASN A 284 4.94 -1.55 -32.00
CA ASN A 284 4.10 -2.69 -32.38
C ASN A 284 3.83 -3.65 -31.20
N GLY A 285 3.63 -3.08 -30.00
CA GLY A 285 3.38 -3.82 -28.77
C GLY A 285 1.95 -4.36 -28.63
N TYR A 286 1.09 -4.10 -29.62
CA TYR A 286 -0.31 -4.51 -29.59
C TYR A 286 -0.77 -5.15 -30.90
N SER A 287 -1.66 -6.14 -30.79
CA SER A 287 -2.51 -6.62 -31.88
C SER A 287 -3.96 -6.25 -31.53
N GLY A 288 -4.50 -5.21 -32.18
CA GLY A 288 -5.71 -4.56 -31.71
C GLY A 288 -5.53 -4.02 -30.28
N ASN A 289 -6.39 -4.41 -29.34
CA ASN A 289 -6.23 -4.04 -27.92
C ASN A 289 -5.44 -5.08 -27.09
N LEU A 290 -4.93 -6.14 -27.71
CA LEU A 290 -4.23 -7.22 -27.02
C LEU A 290 -2.73 -6.93 -26.95
N LEU A 291 -2.17 -6.99 -25.74
CA LEU A 291 -0.73 -6.85 -25.50
C LEU A 291 0.05 -8.03 -26.10
N ILE A 292 1.02 -7.72 -26.95
CA ILE A 292 2.01 -8.69 -27.45
C ILE A 292 3.11 -8.80 -26.39
N SER A 293 3.11 -9.90 -25.62
CA SER A 293 3.95 -10.02 -24.42
C SER A 293 5.45 -9.99 -24.72
N SER A 294 5.86 -10.59 -25.84
CA SER A 294 7.25 -10.57 -26.29
C SER A 294 7.76 -9.18 -26.67
N ALA A 295 6.87 -8.21 -26.94
CA ALA A 295 7.29 -6.84 -27.25
C ALA A 295 7.93 -6.15 -26.04
N ILE A 296 7.53 -6.51 -24.82
CA ILE A 296 8.09 -5.94 -23.57
C ILE A 296 9.59 -6.24 -23.45
N VAL A 297 10.07 -7.38 -23.99
CA VAL A 297 11.49 -7.74 -24.00
C VAL A 297 12.34 -6.67 -24.69
N ASN A 298 11.78 -5.97 -25.67
CA ASN A 298 12.51 -4.97 -26.45
C ASN A 298 12.68 -3.63 -25.71
N ILE A 299 12.07 -3.46 -24.54
CA ILE A 299 12.30 -2.29 -23.66
C ILE A 299 13.73 -2.34 -23.11
N ASP A 300 14.13 -3.51 -22.62
CA ASP A 300 15.45 -3.75 -22.07
C ASP A 300 15.81 -5.24 -22.18
N ARG A 301 16.49 -5.62 -23.26
CA ARG A 301 16.86 -7.02 -23.53
C ARG A 301 17.92 -7.57 -22.58
N SER A 302 18.59 -6.71 -21.82
CA SER A 302 19.61 -7.13 -20.85
C SER A 302 18.99 -7.59 -19.53
N HIS A 303 17.83 -7.01 -19.18
CA HIS A 303 17.12 -7.32 -17.94
C HIS A 303 15.83 -8.11 -18.15
N ILE A 304 15.22 -8.10 -19.34
CA ILE A 304 13.95 -8.76 -19.63
C ILE A 304 14.14 -9.93 -20.59
N SER A 305 13.47 -11.04 -20.32
CA SER A 305 13.33 -12.15 -21.25
C SER A 305 11.90 -12.70 -21.29
N TRP A 306 11.55 -13.31 -22.43
CA TRP A 306 10.32 -14.08 -22.62
C TRP A 306 10.71 -15.55 -22.78
N PRO A 307 10.91 -16.29 -21.67
CA PRO A 307 11.38 -17.67 -21.73
C PRO A 307 10.35 -18.62 -22.35
N SER A 308 10.76 -19.86 -22.65
CA SER A 308 9.88 -20.87 -23.27
C SER A 308 8.68 -21.23 -22.42
N ASP A 309 8.77 -21.09 -21.09
CA ASP A 309 7.69 -21.28 -20.12
C ASP A 309 6.93 -19.98 -19.82
N ALA A 310 7.09 -18.92 -20.61
CA ALA A 310 6.49 -17.63 -20.30
C ALA A 310 4.96 -17.60 -20.50
N HIS A 311 4.39 -18.52 -21.27
CA HIS A 311 2.97 -18.53 -21.62
C HIS A 311 2.29 -19.85 -21.26
N HIS A 312 1.41 -19.78 -20.27
CA HIS A 312 0.56 -20.89 -19.87
C HIS A 312 -0.91 -20.52 -20.10
N PRO A 313 -1.61 -21.15 -21.06
CA PRO A 313 -3.02 -20.86 -21.34
C PRO A 313 -3.98 -21.52 -20.34
N LYS A 314 -3.45 -22.35 -19.43
CA LYS A 314 -4.18 -23.05 -18.37
C LYS A 314 -3.48 -22.82 -17.03
N ASN A 315 -4.17 -23.10 -15.92
CA ASN A 315 -3.51 -23.18 -14.62
C ASN A 315 -2.82 -24.53 -14.44
N ASP A 316 -1.71 -24.73 -15.15
CA ASP A 316 -0.92 -25.96 -15.21
C ASP A 316 0.45 -25.84 -14.51
N VAL A 317 0.79 -24.66 -14.00
CA VAL A 317 1.99 -24.41 -13.19
C VAL A 317 1.66 -24.65 -11.73
N SER A 318 2.38 -25.56 -11.08
CA SER A 318 2.11 -25.89 -9.67
C SER A 318 2.24 -24.68 -8.75
N LEU A 319 1.42 -24.63 -7.71
CA LEU A 319 1.50 -23.58 -6.69
C LEU A 319 2.90 -23.46 -6.08
N SER A 320 3.60 -24.57 -5.84
CA SER A 320 4.97 -24.56 -5.34
C SER A 320 5.96 -23.92 -6.32
N ALA A 321 5.77 -24.11 -7.64
CA ALA A 321 6.56 -23.45 -8.65
C ALA A 321 6.26 -21.94 -8.69
N ILE A 322 5.00 -21.53 -8.60
CA ILE A 322 4.62 -20.11 -8.49
C ILE A 322 5.27 -19.46 -7.26
N GLN A 323 5.18 -20.09 -6.10
CA GLN A 323 5.83 -19.61 -4.87
C GLN A 323 7.34 -19.50 -5.03
N LYS A 324 7.98 -20.47 -5.69
CA LYS A 324 9.41 -20.40 -5.99
C LYS A 324 9.73 -19.22 -6.90
N MET A 325 8.99 -19.02 -7.99
CA MET A 325 9.18 -17.90 -8.91
C MET A 325 9.08 -16.56 -8.18
N LEU A 326 8.05 -16.41 -7.32
CA LEU A 326 7.89 -15.22 -6.49
C LEU A 326 9.10 -15.02 -5.57
N LYS A 327 9.58 -16.06 -4.88
CA LYS A 327 10.79 -15.96 -4.03
C LYS A 327 12.03 -15.54 -4.83
N ASP A 328 12.20 -16.09 -6.03
CA ASP A 328 13.31 -15.78 -6.92
C ASP A 328 13.21 -14.37 -7.55
N GLY A 329 12.15 -13.62 -7.27
CA GLY A 329 11.89 -12.29 -7.85
C GLY A 329 11.30 -12.34 -9.26
N ARG A 330 11.00 -13.52 -9.81
CA ARG A 330 10.43 -13.65 -11.16
C ARG A 330 8.99 -13.11 -11.19
N PRO A 331 8.64 -12.16 -12.08
CA PRO A 331 7.27 -11.67 -12.20
C PRO A 331 6.28 -12.78 -12.57
N VAL A 332 5.19 -12.87 -11.82
CA VAL A 332 4.09 -13.79 -12.06
C VAL A 332 2.81 -13.00 -12.29
N ILE A 333 2.29 -13.01 -13.52
CA ILE A 333 0.99 -12.41 -13.83
C ILE A 333 -0.02 -13.53 -14.06
N ALA A 334 -1.09 -13.53 -13.28
CA ALA A 334 -2.17 -14.50 -13.38
C ALA A 334 -3.27 -13.99 -14.32
N ASN A 335 -3.79 -14.90 -15.15
CA ASN A 335 -5.05 -14.72 -15.86
C ASN A 335 -6.19 -15.26 -14.99
N VAL A 336 -7.18 -14.42 -14.70
CA VAL A 336 -8.28 -14.70 -13.76
C VAL A 336 -9.64 -14.37 -14.40
N ASN A 337 -10.72 -14.54 -13.64
CA ASN A 337 -12.09 -14.24 -14.07
C ASN A 337 -12.45 -14.90 -15.42
N ASN A 338 -12.26 -16.22 -15.50
CA ASN A 338 -12.53 -17.02 -16.71
C ASN A 338 -11.77 -16.54 -17.96
N GLY A 339 -10.61 -15.90 -17.78
CA GLY A 339 -9.75 -15.46 -18.87
C GLY A 339 -9.88 -13.98 -19.24
N GLY A 340 -10.78 -13.24 -18.58
CA GLY A 340 -11.11 -11.86 -18.92
C GLY A 340 -10.26 -10.80 -18.21
N HIS A 341 -9.42 -11.18 -17.24
CA HIS A 341 -8.68 -10.21 -16.42
C HIS A 341 -7.28 -10.70 -16.07
N PHE A 342 -6.35 -9.75 -15.89
CA PHE A 342 -4.96 -10.05 -15.53
C PHE A 342 -4.54 -9.26 -14.31
N VAL A 343 -3.83 -9.94 -13.40
CA VAL A 343 -3.37 -9.39 -12.11
C VAL A 343 -1.90 -9.76 -11.88
N LEU A 344 -1.14 -8.89 -11.21
CA LEU A 344 0.21 -9.22 -10.77
C LEU A 344 0.14 -9.96 -9.44
N VAL A 345 0.64 -11.20 -9.38
CA VAL A 345 0.77 -11.95 -8.13
C VAL A 345 1.99 -11.44 -7.38
N THR A 346 1.81 -11.09 -6.10
CA THR A 346 2.86 -10.53 -5.24
C THR A 346 3.23 -11.48 -4.10
N GLY A 347 2.40 -12.48 -3.81
CA GLY A 347 2.67 -13.42 -2.73
C GLY A 347 1.57 -14.47 -2.53
N TRP A 348 1.57 -15.13 -1.36
CA TRP A 348 0.57 -16.14 -1.00
C TRP A 348 0.30 -16.14 0.50
N ASN A 349 -0.86 -16.65 0.91
CA ASN A 349 -1.19 -16.84 2.31
C ASN A 349 -0.50 -18.11 2.86
N SER A 350 0.35 -17.97 3.87
CA SER A 350 1.11 -19.03 4.54
C SER A 350 0.24 -20.10 5.17
N SER A 351 -0.97 -19.77 5.63
CA SER A 351 -1.89 -20.72 6.27
C SER A 351 -2.94 -21.28 5.33
N ASN A 352 -3.26 -20.56 4.25
CA ASN A 352 -4.10 -21.05 3.16
C ASN A 352 -3.44 -20.74 1.82
N PRO A 353 -2.46 -21.56 1.37
CA PRO A 353 -1.70 -21.28 0.16
C PRO A 353 -2.52 -21.16 -1.12
N ASP A 354 -3.79 -21.59 -1.12
CA ASP A 354 -4.71 -21.35 -2.22
C ASP A 354 -5.01 -19.85 -2.41
N GLN A 355 -4.89 -19.01 -1.38
CA GLN A 355 -5.06 -17.56 -1.53
C GLN A 355 -3.74 -16.89 -1.96
N LEU A 356 -3.72 -16.42 -3.20
CA LEU A 356 -2.63 -15.62 -3.75
C LEU A 356 -2.86 -14.14 -3.46
N ALA A 357 -1.87 -13.46 -2.92
CA ALA A 357 -1.88 -11.99 -2.80
C ALA A 357 -1.59 -11.37 -4.16
N VAL A 358 -2.29 -10.29 -4.49
CA VAL A 358 -2.21 -9.67 -5.81
C VAL A 358 -2.20 -8.14 -5.75
N ASN A 359 -1.55 -7.54 -6.74
CA ASN A 359 -1.84 -6.18 -7.16
C ASN A 359 -2.84 -6.26 -8.33
N ASP A 360 -4.11 -5.99 -8.04
CA ASP A 360 -5.18 -5.98 -9.04
C ASP A 360 -5.32 -4.59 -9.68
N PRO A 361 -5.12 -4.45 -11.00
CA PRO A 361 -5.23 -3.17 -11.68
C PRO A 361 -6.68 -2.71 -11.94
N GLY A 362 -7.65 -3.63 -12.01
CA GLY A 362 -9.03 -3.35 -12.42
C GLY A 362 -10.02 -3.31 -11.27
N PHE A 363 -9.78 -4.05 -10.19
CA PHE A 363 -10.69 -4.18 -9.07
C PHE A 363 -10.02 -3.86 -7.73
N SER A 364 -10.82 -3.56 -6.71
CA SER A 364 -10.35 -3.43 -5.32
C SER A 364 -10.31 -4.80 -4.64
N ARG A 365 -9.55 -5.74 -5.22
CA ARG A 365 -9.39 -7.12 -4.74
C ARG A 365 -7.93 -7.38 -4.37
N ALA A 366 -7.70 -7.88 -3.16
CA ALA A 366 -6.36 -8.12 -2.62
C ALA A 366 -5.86 -9.56 -2.81
N SER A 367 -6.77 -10.50 -3.13
CA SER A 367 -6.40 -11.90 -3.31
C SER A 367 -7.30 -12.68 -4.27
N TYR A 368 -6.74 -13.70 -4.91
CA TYR A 368 -7.44 -14.66 -5.75
C TYR A 368 -7.14 -16.10 -5.31
N SER A 369 -8.09 -17.01 -5.50
CA SER A 369 -7.89 -18.44 -5.32
C SER A 369 -7.05 -19.00 -6.48
N TYR A 370 -5.94 -19.63 -6.16
CA TYR A 370 -5.11 -20.37 -7.10
C TYR A 370 -5.94 -21.45 -7.81
N LYS A 371 -6.73 -22.26 -7.08
CA LYS A 371 -7.50 -23.36 -7.67
C LYS A 371 -8.72 -22.90 -8.45
N HIS A 372 -9.43 -21.89 -7.97
CA HIS A 372 -10.77 -21.55 -8.47
C HIS A 372 -10.80 -20.35 -9.40
N ASP A 373 -9.91 -19.37 -9.21
CA ASP A 373 -9.95 -18.13 -10.00
C ASP A 373 -8.91 -18.09 -11.12
N VAL A 374 -7.73 -18.70 -10.91
CA VAL A 374 -6.64 -18.65 -11.88
C VAL A 374 -6.88 -19.65 -13.00
N VAL A 375 -6.80 -19.17 -14.24
CA VAL A 375 -6.98 -19.96 -15.46
C VAL A 375 -5.77 -19.94 -16.39
N GLY A 376 -4.71 -19.20 -16.08
CA GLY A 376 -3.50 -19.14 -16.90
C GLY A 376 -2.44 -18.21 -16.34
N TRP A 377 -1.26 -18.21 -16.97
CA TRP A 377 -0.09 -17.47 -16.50
C TRP A 377 0.67 -16.74 -17.60
N ARG A 378 1.32 -15.65 -17.21
CA ARG A 378 2.35 -14.93 -17.98
C ARG A 378 3.56 -14.75 -17.08
N LEU A 379 4.66 -15.42 -17.43
CA LEU A 379 5.83 -15.60 -16.57
C LEU A 379 7.06 -14.99 -17.23
N PHE A 380 7.25 -13.68 -17.05
CA PHE A 380 8.43 -12.99 -17.59
C PHE A 380 9.69 -13.44 -16.87
N GLY A 381 10.82 -13.40 -17.57
CA GLY A 381 12.12 -13.30 -16.90
C GLY A 381 12.43 -11.82 -16.72
N MET A 382 12.67 -11.38 -15.49
CA MET A 382 13.17 -10.03 -15.22
C MET A 382 14.31 -10.12 -14.21
N LYS A 383 15.33 -9.28 -14.41
CA LYS A 383 16.41 -9.02 -13.47
C LYS A 383 16.29 -7.57 -13.01
N PHE A 384 16.74 -7.29 -11.80
CA PHE A 384 16.84 -5.92 -11.31
C PHE A 384 17.86 -5.14 -12.16
N ALA A 385 17.49 -3.93 -12.54
CA ALA A 385 18.29 -3.00 -13.34
C ALA A 385 19.01 -1.95 -12.49
#